data_AF-A0A3M9X630-F1
#
_entry.id   AF-A0A3M9X630-F1
#
_cell.length_a   1.000
_cell.length_b   1.000
_cell.length_c   1.000
_cell.angle_alpha   90.00
_cell.angle_beta   90.00
_cell.angle_gamma   90.00
#
_symmetry.space_group_name_H-M   'P 1'
#
loop_
_entity.id
_entity.type
_entity.pdbx_description
1 polymer ?
#
loop_
_entity_poly.entity_id
_entity_poly.type
_entity_poly.pdbx_seq_one_letter_code
_entity_poly.pdbx_strand_id
1 'polypeptide(L)'
;MGFSALHAPGVSDDRAAARWPPCRYFSSADDDIAACLEDTRLKGQTFDLVFVDPHHTYECSARDIREAFRMVSPGGAVVVHDCLPPHRAAANPSFFDGEWCGVTYKAYIDFVLGNPDLDYFTIDADYGCGIILKPIGIGAKIKNWLRARRVRKLKGEWHAIGDDFDAAFDKLVTDKTRLLRLVDFSLLRRKLS
;
A
#
# COMPACT_ATOMS: atom_id res chain seq x y z
N MET A 1 13.86 -7.10 -3.59
CA MET A 1 12.44 -7.25 -3.23
C MET A 1 12.34 -7.67 -1.79
N GLY A 2 11.52 -6.97 -1.03
CA GLY A 2 11.49 -7.11 0.41
C GLY A 2 10.15 -6.70 0.98
N PHE A 3 9.80 -7.35 2.07
CA PHE A 3 8.65 -7.07 2.88
C PHE A 3 9.16 -6.87 4.31
N SER A 4 8.82 -5.77 4.96
CA SER A 4 9.28 -5.49 6.33
C SER A 4 8.07 -5.21 7.23
N ALA A 5 7.97 -5.85 8.39
CA ALA A 5 6.87 -5.62 9.33
C ALA A 5 7.38 -5.23 10.72
N LEU A 6 6.68 -4.28 11.35
CA LEU A 6 6.99 -3.73 12.67
C LEU A 6 5.80 -3.95 13.63
N HIS A 7 6.10 -4.41 14.83
CA HIS A 7 5.17 -4.48 15.97
C HIS A 7 5.59 -3.44 16.99
N ALA A 8 4.65 -2.73 17.62
CA ALA A 8 4.90 -1.87 18.78
C ALA A 8 4.31 -2.53 20.04
N PRO A 9 5.01 -2.53 21.19
CA PRO A 9 4.39 -2.99 22.43
C PRO A 9 3.29 -1.99 22.82
N GLY A 10 2.20 -2.48 23.44
CA GLY A 10 1.17 -1.62 24.01
C GLY A 10 1.77 -0.57 24.95
N VAL A 11 1.27 0.67 24.87
CA VAL A 11 1.78 1.82 25.60
C VAL A 11 1.61 1.60 27.11
N SER A 12 2.64 1.10 27.78
CA SER A 12 2.87 1.27 29.20
C SER A 12 3.93 2.36 29.41
N ASP A 13 3.61 3.31 30.28
CA ASP A 13 4.27 4.61 30.47
C ASP A 13 5.64 4.53 31.18
N ASP A 14 6.55 3.68 30.68
CA ASP A 14 7.91 3.57 31.22
C ASP A 14 8.94 4.05 30.20
N ARG A 15 9.41 5.29 30.40
CA ARG A 15 10.49 5.95 29.65
C ARG A 15 11.87 5.38 29.97
N ALA A 16 12.06 4.07 29.88
CA ALA A 16 13.35 3.41 29.99
C ALA A 16 13.67 2.67 28.68
N ALA A 17 14.58 3.25 27.88
CA ALA A 17 15.23 2.63 26.72
C ALA A 17 14.33 1.68 25.91
N ALA A 18 13.33 2.21 25.21
CA ALA A 18 12.47 1.42 24.34
C ALA A 18 13.31 0.81 23.20
N ARG A 19 13.77 -0.42 23.40
CA ARG A 19 14.31 -1.26 22.33
C ARG A 19 13.12 -1.53 21.40
N TRP A 20 13.16 -0.97 20.19
CA TRP A 20 12.16 -1.25 19.16
C TRP A 20 11.98 -2.78 19.07
N PRO A 21 10.75 -3.31 19.05
CA PRO A 21 10.55 -4.73 18.85
C PRO A 21 11.23 -5.16 17.54
N PRO A 22 11.70 -6.41 17.45
CA PRO A 22 12.41 -6.87 16.26
C PRO A 22 11.53 -6.66 15.02
N CYS A 23 12.02 -5.84 14.09
CA CYS A 23 11.47 -5.77 12.74
C CYS A 23 11.63 -7.15 12.10
N ARG A 24 10.58 -7.65 11.45
CA ARG A 24 10.66 -8.89 10.68
C ARG A 24 10.75 -8.54 9.21
N TYR A 25 11.86 -8.97 8.60
CA TYR A 25 12.06 -8.86 7.17
C TYR A 25 11.77 -10.21 6.52
N PHE A 26 11.02 -10.17 5.42
CA PHE A 26 10.67 -11.32 4.60
C PHE A 26 11.06 -10.99 3.16
N SER A 27 11.78 -11.88 2.51
CA SER A 27 12.17 -11.73 1.11
C SER A 27 12.15 -13.10 0.46
N SER A 28 11.74 -13.16 -0.79
CA SER A 28 11.90 -14.36 -1.62
C SER A 28 12.79 -14.09 -2.82
N ALA A 29 13.48 -15.13 -3.28
CA ALA A 29 14.32 -15.11 -4.48
C ALA A 29 13.55 -15.51 -5.75
N ASP A 30 12.36 -16.10 -5.61
CA ASP A 30 11.49 -16.61 -6.68
C ASP A 30 10.18 -15.82 -6.81
N ASP A 31 10.18 -14.60 -6.26
CA ASP A 31 9.01 -13.74 -6.16
C ASP A 31 7.82 -14.35 -5.44
N ASP A 32 7.93 -15.46 -4.70
CA ASP A 32 6.85 -16.00 -3.90
C ASP A 32 7.10 -15.86 -2.39
N ILE A 33 6.52 -14.81 -1.81
CA ILE A 33 6.63 -14.59 -0.36
C ILE A 33 5.76 -15.55 0.46
N ALA A 34 4.87 -16.34 -0.16
CA ALA A 34 3.90 -17.15 0.59
C ALA A 34 4.59 -18.09 1.60
N ALA A 35 5.66 -18.78 1.17
CA ALA A 35 6.44 -19.66 2.03
C ALA A 35 7.10 -18.90 3.20
N CYS A 36 7.61 -17.69 2.95
CA CYS A 36 8.20 -16.85 4.00
C CYS A 36 7.17 -16.44 5.06
N LEU A 37 5.90 -16.34 4.67
CA LEU A 37 4.81 -15.88 5.54
C LEU A 37 4.11 -17.01 6.30
N GLU A 38 4.33 -18.29 5.93
CA GLU A 38 3.62 -19.43 6.54
C GLU A 38 3.79 -19.49 8.06
N ASP A 39 5.01 -19.29 8.59
CA ASP A 39 5.23 -19.29 10.05
C ASP A 39 4.43 -18.18 10.75
N THR A 40 4.40 -16.99 10.15
CA THR A 40 3.66 -15.84 10.66
C THR A 40 2.16 -16.06 10.61
N ARG A 41 1.65 -16.65 9.52
CA ARG A 41 0.24 -17.03 9.35
C ARG A 41 -0.18 -18.07 10.39
N LEU A 42 0.58 -19.15 10.52
CA LEU A 42 0.30 -20.24 11.47
C LEU A 42 0.29 -19.75 12.92
N LYS A 43 1.13 -18.77 13.23
CA LYS A 43 1.19 -18.15 14.56
C LYS A 43 0.15 -17.03 14.77
N GLY A 44 -0.64 -16.68 13.76
CA GLY A 44 -1.62 -15.59 13.82
C GLY A 44 -1.01 -14.24 14.17
N GLN A 45 0.29 -14.05 13.88
CA GLN A 45 1.00 -12.83 14.23
C GLN A 45 0.50 -11.65 13.39
N THR A 46 0.31 -10.52 14.05
CA THR A 46 -0.09 -9.27 13.40
C THR A 46 0.84 -8.12 13.79
N PHE A 47 0.90 -7.12 12.91
CA PHE A 47 1.85 -6.00 13.00
C PHE A 47 1.11 -4.67 12.89
N ASP A 48 1.58 -3.65 13.59
CA ASP A 48 0.95 -2.33 13.53
C ASP A 48 1.31 -1.60 12.23
N LEU A 49 2.47 -1.91 11.66
CA LEU A 49 2.94 -1.35 10.41
C LEU A 49 3.61 -2.42 9.55
N VAL A 50 3.25 -2.45 8.26
CA VAL A 50 3.80 -3.39 7.29
C VAL A 50 4.23 -2.62 6.04
N PHE A 51 5.47 -2.79 5.60
CA PHE A 51 6.04 -2.23 4.38
C PHE A 51 6.13 -3.30 3.30
N VAL A 52 5.72 -2.95 2.08
CA VAL A 52 5.65 -3.83 0.92
C VAL A 52 6.37 -3.16 -0.25
N ASP A 53 7.41 -3.83 -0.74
CA ASP A 53 8.20 -3.45 -1.92
C ASP A 53 8.24 -4.67 -2.87
N PRO A 54 7.19 -4.86 -3.71
CA PRO A 54 6.95 -6.07 -4.49
C PRO A 54 7.85 -6.13 -5.75
N HIS A 55 7.78 -7.22 -6.53
CA HIS A 55 8.50 -7.33 -7.81
C HIS A 55 8.02 -6.40 -8.93
N HIS A 56 7.12 -5.46 -8.65
CA HIS A 56 6.55 -4.54 -9.64
C HIS A 56 5.68 -5.15 -10.75
N THR A 57 5.58 -6.47 -10.87
CA THR A 57 4.53 -7.13 -11.66
C THR A 57 3.17 -6.98 -10.96
N TYR A 58 2.08 -7.06 -11.73
CA TYR A 58 0.74 -6.89 -11.18
C TYR A 58 0.40 -8.02 -10.19
N GLU A 59 0.71 -9.26 -10.55
CA GLU A 59 0.39 -10.46 -9.78
C GLU A 59 1.12 -10.47 -8.44
N CYS A 60 2.43 -10.20 -8.46
CA CYS A 60 3.24 -10.12 -7.24
C CYS A 60 2.77 -8.96 -6.36
N SER A 61 2.57 -7.77 -6.93
CA SER A 61 2.08 -6.61 -6.17
C SER A 61 0.72 -6.87 -5.54
N ALA A 62 -0.24 -7.40 -6.30
CA ALA A 62 -1.58 -7.70 -5.81
C ALA A 62 -1.58 -8.78 -4.73
N ARG A 63 -0.73 -9.81 -4.86
CA ARG A 63 -0.53 -10.82 -3.82
C ARG A 63 0.08 -10.20 -2.57
N ASP A 64 1.18 -9.48 -2.69
CA ASP A 64 1.96 -9.01 -1.55
C ASP A 64 1.18 -7.97 -0.74
N ILE A 65 0.46 -7.05 -1.41
CA ILE A 65 -0.46 -6.11 -0.76
C ILE A 65 -1.55 -6.85 0.02
N ARG A 66 -2.13 -7.91 -0.56
CA ARG A 66 -3.18 -8.70 0.10
C ARG A 66 -2.65 -9.41 1.33
N GLU A 67 -1.46 -9.99 1.25
CA GLU A 67 -0.84 -10.67 2.39
C GLU A 67 -0.43 -9.69 3.48
N ALA A 68 0.15 -8.55 3.11
CA ALA A 68 0.44 -7.45 4.02
C ALA A 68 -0.80 -7.03 4.81
N PHE A 69 -1.91 -6.84 4.11
CA PHE A 69 -3.16 -6.42 4.72
C PHE A 69 -3.78 -7.47 5.65
N ARG A 70 -3.52 -8.76 5.40
CA ARG A 70 -3.93 -9.84 6.33
C ARG A 70 -3.13 -9.78 7.62
N MET A 71 -1.84 -9.49 7.54
CA MET A 71 -0.93 -9.45 8.68
C MET A 71 -0.95 -8.12 9.46
N VAL A 72 -1.53 -7.05 8.92
CA VAL A 72 -1.64 -5.80 9.68
C VAL A 72 -2.76 -5.90 10.74
N SER A 73 -2.49 -5.43 11.95
CA SER A 73 -3.44 -5.33 13.06
C SER A 73 -4.57 -4.34 12.74
N PRO A 74 -5.80 -4.51 13.30
CA PRO A 74 -6.81 -3.45 13.26
C PRO A 74 -6.27 -2.14 13.82
N GLY A 75 -6.47 -1.03 13.10
CA GLY A 75 -5.89 0.28 13.44
C GLY A 75 -4.46 0.49 12.92
N GLY A 76 -3.81 -0.55 12.40
CA GLY A 76 -2.49 -0.46 11.77
C GLY A 76 -2.54 -0.03 10.31
N ALA A 77 -1.36 0.04 9.69
CA ALA A 77 -1.19 0.47 8.31
C ALA A 77 -0.31 -0.46 7.46
N VAL A 78 -0.61 -0.52 6.17
CA VAL A 78 0.28 -1.06 5.14
C VAL A 78 0.84 0.10 4.33
N VAL A 79 2.15 0.11 4.10
CA VAL A 79 2.85 1.06 3.22
C VAL A 79 3.34 0.26 2.01
N VAL A 80 2.98 0.70 0.82
CA VAL A 80 3.29 0.07 -0.45
C VAL A 80 4.15 1.06 -1.25
N HIS A 81 5.31 0.62 -1.71
CA HIS A 81 6.20 1.44 -2.56
C HIS A 81 5.69 1.47 -4.02
N ASP A 82 6.24 2.36 -4.85
CA ASP A 82 5.97 2.45 -6.29
C ASP A 82 4.50 2.70 -6.70
N CYS A 83 3.78 3.47 -5.87
CA CYS A 83 2.38 3.84 -6.12
C CYS A 83 2.21 5.12 -6.95
N LEU A 84 3.28 5.83 -7.29
CA LEU A 84 3.31 7.03 -8.13
C LEU A 84 4.57 7.04 -9.03
N PRO A 85 4.65 6.17 -10.05
CA PRO A 85 5.75 6.18 -11.00
C PRO A 85 5.93 7.55 -11.68
N PRO A 86 7.17 8.07 -11.82
CA PRO A 86 7.44 9.44 -12.25
C PRO A 86 7.18 9.67 -13.75
N HIS A 87 7.27 8.62 -14.55
CA HIS A 87 7.04 8.67 -16.00
C HIS A 87 6.60 7.30 -16.54
N ARG A 88 6.04 7.30 -17.76
CA ARG A 88 5.49 6.10 -18.39
C ARG A 88 6.50 4.95 -18.47
N ALA A 89 7.75 5.25 -18.78
CA ALA A 89 8.78 4.22 -18.84
C ALA A 89 8.97 3.51 -17.49
N ALA A 90 8.91 4.21 -16.35
CA ALA A 90 9.00 3.59 -15.03
C ALA A 90 7.80 2.68 -14.74
N ALA A 91 6.65 3.00 -15.31
CA ALA A 91 5.41 2.22 -15.18
C ALA A 91 5.28 1.05 -16.19
N ASN A 92 6.36 0.66 -16.87
CA ASN A 92 6.32 -0.36 -17.91
C ASN A 92 6.04 -1.74 -17.30
N PRO A 93 5.07 -2.53 -17.80
CA PRO A 93 4.81 -3.87 -17.28
C PRO A 93 5.99 -4.85 -17.47
N SER A 94 6.88 -4.59 -18.43
CA SER A 94 8.10 -5.37 -18.65
C SER A 94 9.28 -4.80 -17.85
N PHE A 95 10.02 -5.69 -17.22
CA PHE A 95 11.25 -5.36 -16.49
C PHE A 95 12.27 -4.66 -17.41
N PHE A 96 12.95 -3.66 -16.86
CA PHE A 96 14.19 -3.11 -17.38
C PHE A 96 15.06 -2.59 -16.23
N ASP A 97 16.37 -2.49 -16.47
CA ASP A 97 17.31 -1.99 -15.47
C ASP A 97 17.14 -0.48 -15.22
N GLY A 98 17.13 -0.08 -13.94
CA GLY A 98 17.05 1.31 -13.51
C GLY A 98 15.80 1.62 -12.69
N GLU A 99 15.14 2.73 -12.98
CA GLU A 99 13.97 3.23 -12.26
C GLU A 99 12.68 2.53 -12.71
N TRP A 100 12.60 1.23 -12.46
CA TRP A 100 11.45 0.41 -12.82
C TRP A 100 10.50 0.21 -11.63
N CYS A 101 9.33 0.85 -11.70
CA CYS A 101 8.22 0.74 -10.74
C CYS A 101 7.14 -0.27 -11.19
N GLY A 102 7.24 -0.75 -12.42
CA GLY A 102 6.26 -1.63 -13.07
C GLY A 102 4.83 -1.15 -12.94
N VAL A 103 3.92 -2.05 -12.56
CA VAL A 103 2.49 -1.79 -12.45
C VAL A 103 1.96 -1.93 -11.02
N THR A 104 2.84 -1.72 -10.02
CA THR A 104 2.46 -1.72 -8.59
C THR A 104 1.37 -0.69 -8.28
N TYR A 105 1.47 0.52 -8.82
CA TYR A 105 0.44 1.56 -8.68
C TYR A 105 -0.95 1.05 -9.08
N LYS A 106 -1.04 0.25 -10.15
CA LYS A 106 -2.32 -0.30 -10.63
C LYS A 106 -2.87 -1.31 -9.62
N ALA A 107 -2.04 -2.25 -9.17
CA ALA A 107 -2.42 -3.23 -8.15
C ALA A 107 -2.87 -2.55 -6.83
N TYR A 108 -2.16 -1.49 -6.41
CA TYR A 108 -2.53 -0.68 -5.24
C TYR A 108 -3.90 -0.01 -5.42
N ILE A 109 -4.12 0.70 -6.53
CA ILE A 109 -5.39 1.38 -6.81
C ILE A 109 -6.55 0.37 -6.91
N ASP A 110 -6.34 -0.75 -7.61
CA ASP A 110 -7.32 -1.84 -7.71
C ASP A 110 -7.69 -2.38 -6.32
N PHE A 111 -6.69 -2.60 -5.45
CA PHE A 111 -6.93 -3.06 -4.09
C PHE A 111 -7.75 -2.05 -3.27
N VAL A 112 -7.35 -0.78 -3.22
CA VAL A 112 -8.04 0.22 -2.36
C VAL A 112 -9.42 0.61 -2.87
N LEU A 113 -9.63 0.65 -4.20
CA LEU A 113 -10.95 0.90 -4.78
C LEU A 113 -11.85 -0.36 -4.71
N GLY A 114 -11.25 -1.55 -4.72
CA GLY A 114 -11.92 -2.82 -4.52
C GLY A 114 -12.52 -2.98 -3.12
N ASN A 115 -11.90 -2.38 -2.10
CA ASN A 115 -12.26 -2.52 -0.68
C ASN A 115 -12.79 -1.19 -0.09
N PRO A 116 -14.07 -0.85 -0.27
CA PRO A 116 -14.63 0.47 0.05
C PRO A 116 -14.71 0.81 1.54
N ASP A 117 -14.49 -0.16 2.44
CA ASP A 117 -14.43 0.05 3.88
C ASP A 117 -13.02 0.43 4.40
N LEU A 118 -12.01 0.45 3.51
CA LEU A 118 -10.66 0.90 3.82
C LEU A 118 -10.53 2.42 3.67
N ASP A 119 -9.62 3.00 4.46
CA ASP A 119 -9.11 4.34 4.20
C ASP A 119 -7.70 4.22 3.63
N TYR A 120 -7.32 5.17 2.78
CA TYR A 120 -6.03 5.13 2.08
C TYR A 120 -5.63 6.53 1.63
N PHE A 121 -4.35 6.71 1.36
CA PHE A 121 -3.77 7.89 0.71
C PHE A 121 -2.36 7.56 0.25
N THR A 122 -1.79 8.34 -0.65
CA THR A 122 -0.40 8.17 -1.10
C THR A 122 0.40 9.41 -0.75
N ILE A 123 1.62 9.22 -0.24
CA ILE A 123 2.58 10.30 -0.03
C ILE A 123 3.37 10.49 -1.31
N ASP A 124 3.45 11.73 -1.80
CA ASP A 124 4.29 12.13 -2.92
C ASP A 124 5.76 12.24 -2.48
N ALA A 125 6.38 11.08 -2.30
CA ALA A 125 7.79 10.89 -1.98
C ALA A 125 8.22 9.51 -2.49
N ASP A 126 9.46 9.40 -2.95
CA ASP A 126 10.11 8.13 -3.31
C ASP A 126 9.24 7.24 -4.22
N TYR A 127 8.97 7.70 -5.44
CA TYR A 127 8.12 6.98 -6.42
C TYR A 127 6.69 6.66 -5.93
N GLY A 128 6.25 7.29 -4.83
CA GLY A 128 4.92 7.19 -4.24
C GLY A 128 4.80 6.09 -3.20
N CYS A 129 4.62 6.48 -1.94
CA CYS A 129 4.32 5.56 -0.85
C CYS A 129 2.81 5.48 -0.58
N GLY A 130 2.17 4.45 -1.10
CA GLY A 130 0.75 4.17 -0.89
C GLY A 130 0.47 3.64 0.51
N ILE A 131 -0.40 4.30 1.26
CA ILE A 131 -0.78 3.92 2.63
C ILE A 131 -2.20 3.36 2.62
N ILE A 132 -2.39 2.21 3.25
CA ILE A 132 -3.68 1.56 3.47
C ILE A 132 -3.90 1.44 4.97
N LEU A 133 -4.98 2.03 5.48
CA LEU A 133 -5.33 2.02 6.89
C LEU A 133 -6.37 0.94 7.18
N LYS A 134 -6.07 0.01 8.09
CA LYS A 134 -7.02 -1.02 8.50
C LYS A 134 -7.99 -0.45 9.53
N PRO A 135 -9.31 -0.42 9.27
CA PRO A 135 -10.25 0.23 10.15
C PRO A 135 -10.34 -0.47 11.51
N ILE A 136 -10.41 0.32 12.59
CA ILE A 136 -10.70 -0.17 13.93
C ILE A 136 -12.19 0.04 14.26
N GLY A 137 -12.90 -1.07 14.47
CA GLY A 137 -14.33 -1.08 14.79
C GLY A 137 -15.28 -0.75 13.63
N ILE A 138 -16.59 -0.91 13.87
CA ILE A 138 -17.63 -0.77 12.84
C ILE A 138 -17.87 0.68 12.41
N GLY A 139 -17.70 1.63 13.33
CA GLY A 139 -17.89 3.05 13.04
C GLY A 139 -16.92 3.58 11.98
N ALA A 140 -15.65 3.14 12.03
CA ALA A 140 -14.65 3.47 11.00
C ALA A 140 -15.04 2.89 9.63
N LYS A 141 -15.44 1.61 9.60
CA LYS A 141 -15.90 0.95 8.36
C LYS A 141 -17.07 1.67 7.70
N ILE A 142 -18.09 2.07 8.48
CA ILE A 142 -19.25 2.80 7.96
C ILE A 142 -18.82 4.16 7.38
N LYS A 143 -17.98 4.91 8.10
CA LYS A 143 -17.47 6.21 7.63
C LYS A 143 -16.71 6.07 6.31
N ASN A 144 -15.84 5.07 6.21
CA ASN A 144 -15.05 4.80 5.01
C ASN A 144 -15.96 4.41 3.83
N TRP A 145 -16.92 3.51 4.05
CA TRP A 145 -17.89 3.12 3.04
C TRP A 145 -18.71 4.31 2.51
N LEU A 146 -19.14 5.22 3.40
CA LEU A 146 -19.84 6.44 3.01
C LEU A 146 -18.96 7.39 2.17
N ARG A 147 -17.66 7.48 2.47
CA ARG A 147 -16.69 8.22 1.64
C ARG A 147 -16.49 7.55 0.28
N ALA A 148 -16.29 6.23 0.24
CA ALA A 148 -16.16 5.45 -0.98
C ALA A 148 -17.40 5.59 -1.89
N ARG A 149 -18.60 5.70 -1.30
CA ARG A 149 -19.84 5.98 -2.04
C ARG A 149 -19.78 7.26 -2.88
N ARG A 150 -19.08 8.30 -2.41
CA ARG A 150 -18.92 9.58 -3.12
C ARG A 150 -18.00 9.47 -4.34
N VAL A 151 -17.12 8.48 -4.36
CA VAL A 151 -16.14 8.24 -5.44
C VAL A 151 -16.46 7.00 -6.28
N ARG A 152 -17.69 6.47 -6.22
CA ARG A 152 -18.10 5.30 -7.04
C ARG A 152 -17.95 5.51 -8.54
N LYS A 153 -18.19 6.74 -9.01
CA LYS A 153 -17.98 7.08 -10.42
C LYS A 153 -16.51 6.87 -10.80
N LEU A 154 -15.59 7.37 -9.96
CA LEU A 154 -14.15 7.17 -10.15
C LEU A 154 -13.77 5.69 -10.14
N LYS A 155 -14.35 4.91 -9.21
CA LYS A 155 -14.19 3.45 -9.21
C LYS A 155 -14.62 2.83 -10.55
N GLY A 156 -15.81 3.16 -11.03
CA GLY A 156 -16.33 2.65 -12.30
C GLY A 156 -15.46 3.06 -13.50
N GLU A 157 -15.03 4.32 -13.57
CA GLU A 157 -14.12 4.83 -14.59
C GLU A 157 -12.78 4.07 -14.59
N TRP A 158 -12.23 3.79 -13.40
CA TRP A 158 -10.99 3.04 -13.25
C TRP A 158 -11.15 1.57 -13.67
N HIS A 159 -12.20 0.89 -13.21
CA HIS A 159 -12.43 -0.53 -13.54
C HIS A 159 -12.72 -0.72 -15.03
N ALA A 160 -13.31 0.27 -15.70
CA ALA A 160 -13.60 0.21 -17.13
C ALA A 160 -12.33 0.17 -18.00
N ILE A 161 -11.16 0.56 -17.47
CA ILE A 161 -9.87 0.46 -18.16
C ILE A 161 -9.43 -0.99 -18.31
N GLY A 162 -9.76 -1.85 -17.33
CA GLY A 162 -9.37 -3.26 -17.33
C GLY A 162 -7.85 -3.44 -17.26
N ASP A 163 -7.32 -4.24 -18.19
CA ASP A 163 -5.91 -4.65 -18.22
C ASP A 163 -5.06 -3.82 -19.21
N ASP A 164 -5.59 -2.69 -19.69
CA ASP A 164 -4.84 -1.73 -20.50
C ASP A 164 -3.94 -0.87 -19.60
N PHE A 165 -2.67 -1.28 -19.46
CA PHE A 165 -1.68 -0.58 -18.64
C PHE A 165 -1.35 0.83 -19.14
N ASP A 166 -1.44 1.07 -20.44
CA ASP A 166 -1.13 2.37 -21.01
C ASP A 166 -2.23 3.38 -20.67
N ALA A 167 -3.49 2.98 -20.84
CA ALA A 167 -4.65 3.77 -20.45
C ALA A 167 -4.74 3.93 -18.92
N ALA A 168 -4.34 2.91 -18.14
CA ALA A 168 -4.26 3.01 -16.69
C ALA A 168 -3.25 4.09 -16.26
N PHE A 169 -2.09 4.15 -16.91
CA PHE A 169 -1.10 5.18 -16.64
C PHE A 169 -1.59 6.58 -17.05
N ASP A 170 -2.25 6.71 -18.20
CA ASP A 170 -2.87 7.99 -18.59
C ASP A 170 -3.92 8.47 -17.57
N LYS A 171 -4.75 7.55 -17.07
CA LYS A 171 -5.73 7.86 -16.03
C LYS A 171 -5.05 8.22 -14.70
N LEU A 172 -3.95 7.55 -14.35
CA LEU A 172 -3.13 7.92 -13.20
C LEU A 172 -2.63 9.37 -13.34
N VAL A 173 -1.95 9.70 -14.45
CA VAL A 173 -1.39 11.04 -14.66
C VAL A 173 -2.45 12.12 -14.61
N THR A 174 -3.62 11.88 -15.22
CA THR A 174 -4.70 12.86 -15.30
C THR A 174 -5.52 13.01 -14.01
N ASP A 175 -5.61 11.98 -13.17
CA ASP A 175 -6.51 11.96 -12.00
C ASP A 175 -5.83 11.47 -10.70
N LYS A 176 -4.48 11.53 -10.61
CA LYS A 176 -3.71 11.03 -9.46
C LYS A 176 -4.18 11.58 -8.12
N THR A 177 -4.56 12.86 -8.05
CA THR A 177 -5.02 13.48 -6.81
C THR A 177 -6.26 12.78 -6.25
N ARG A 178 -7.20 12.33 -7.10
CA ARG A 178 -8.41 11.65 -6.64
C ARG A 178 -8.18 10.14 -6.49
N LEU A 179 -7.44 9.52 -7.40
CA LEU A 179 -7.14 8.09 -7.36
C LEU A 179 -6.32 7.73 -6.12
N LEU A 180 -5.25 8.48 -5.87
CA LEU A 180 -4.29 8.23 -4.80
C LEU A 180 -4.58 9.02 -3.52
N ARG A 181 -5.51 9.97 -3.55
CA ARG A 181 -5.73 10.95 -2.46
C ARG A 181 -4.39 11.57 -2.05
N LEU A 182 -3.67 12.03 -3.06
CA LEU A 182 -2.26 12.36 -2.99
C LEU A 182 -1.99 13.44 -1.92
N VAL A 183 -0.98 13.18 -1.09
CA VAL A 183 -0.50 14.07 -0.04
C VAL A 183 0.90 14.52 -0.40
N ASP A 184 1.06 15.81 -0.66
CA ASP A 184 2.36 16.43 -0.91
C ASP A 184 3.18 16.47 0.39
N PHE A 185 4.33 15.80 0.37
CA PHE A 185 5.22 15.71 1.53
C PHE A 185 5.78 17.08 1.96
N SER A 186 5.99 17.99 1.00
CA SER A 186 6.47 19.35 1.28
C SER A 186 5.46 20.20 2.05
N LEU A 187 4.15 19.94 1.86
CA LEU A 187 3.09 20.56 2.64
C LEU A 187 2.99 19.95 4.04
N LEU A 188 3.26 18.66 4.17
CA LEU A 188 3.23 17.97 5.46
C LEU A 188 4.36 18.43 6.37
N ARG A 189 5.59 18.54 5.84
CA ARG A 189 6.77 18.99 6.59
C ARG A 189 6.59 20.38 7.20
N ARG A 190 5.98 21.32 6.46
CA ARG A 190 5.69 22.69 6.94
C ARG A 190 4.67 22.77 8.06
N LYS A 191 3.78 21.78 8.19
CA LYS A 191 2.76 21.74 9.26
C LYS A 191 3.27 21.07 10.54
N LEU A 192 4.33 20.27 10.44
CA LEU A 192 4.91 19.52 11.56
C LEU A 192 6.16 20.18 12.15
N SER A 193 6.71 21.20 11.47
CA SER A 193 7.74 22.13 11.96
C SER A 193 7.11 23.33 12.64
#